data_AF-A0A9D9W6S2-F1
#
_entry.id   AF-A0A9D9W6S2-F1
#
_cell.length_a   1.000
_cell.length_b   1.000
_cell.length_c   1.000
_cell.angle_alpha   90.00
_cell.angle_beta   90.00
_cell.angle_gamma   90.00
#
_symmetry.space_group_name_H-M   'P 1'
#
loop_
_entity.id
_entity.type
_entity.pdbx_description
1 polymer ?
#
loop_
_entity_poly.entity_id
_entity_poly.type
_entity_poly.pdbx_seq_one_letter_code
_entity_poly.pdbx_strand_id
1 'polypeptide(L)' 'MLRAGNALRFTPDEIEDFRKLGLDFDGARTPGDIEQVLSQWADTLNDERPNLLEKIAVELAKAKGIPLPARLTRVR' A
#
# COMPACT_ATOMS: atom_id res chain seq x y z
N MET A 1 15.27 -0.34 -0.61
CA MET A 1 15.06 -0.85 0.75
C MET A 1 16.08 -1.95 0.99
N LEU A 2 16.90 -1.81 2.03
CA LEU A 2 17.78 -2.87 2.50
C LEU A 2 17.01 -3.75 3.48
N ARG A 3 17.18 -5.07 3.39
CA ARG A 3 16.58 -6.04 4.32
C ARG A 3 17.65 -6.97 4.87
N ALA A 4 17.66 -7.16 6.19
CA ALA A 4 18.53 -8.11 6.90
C ALA A 4 17.69 -8.88 7.92
N GLY A 5 17.30 -10.11 7.56
CA GLY A 5 16.33 -10.88 8.35
C GLY A 5 14.99 -10.13 8.44
N ASN A 6 14.55 -9.85 9.67
CA ASN A 6 13.34 -9.07 9.94
C ASN A 6 13.57 -7.55 10.01
N ALA A 7 14.82 -7.11 9.93
CA ALA A 7 15.13 -5.69 9.90
C ALA A 7 15.06 -5.15 8.47
N LEU A 8 14.54 -3.94 8.33
CA LEU A 8 14.55 -3.20 7.08
C LEU A 8 14.96 -1.75 7.28
N ARG A 9 15.50 -1.16 6.22
CA ARG A 9 15.90 0.24 6.18
C ARG A 9 15.63 0.81 4.80
N PHE A 10 14.96 1.95 4.78
CA PHE A 10 14.80 2.79 3.60
C PHE A 10 15.93 3.81 3.50
N THR A 11 16.27 4.21 2.28
CA THR A 11 17.09 5.41 2.07
C THR A 11 16.21 6.66 2.23
N PRO A 12 16.80 7.85 2.47
CA PRO A 12 16.02 9.09 2.50
C PRO A 12 15.22 9.33 1.21
N ASP A 13 15.82 9.06 0.05
CA ASP A 13 15.16 9.22 -1.26
C ASP A 13 13.95 8.28 -1.40
N GLU A 14 14.07 7.03 -0.93
CA GLU A 14 12.95 6.09 -0.92
C GLU A 14 11.81 6.59 -0.03
N ILE A 15 12.11 7.13 1.16
CA ILE A 15 11.10 7.70 2.06
C ILE A 15 10.38 8.86 1.35
N GLU A 16 11.12 9.77 0.72
CA GLU A 16 10.53 10.90 0.01
C GLU A 16 9.66 10.48 -1.17
N ASP A 17 10.02 9.41 -1.88
CA ASP A 17 9.19 8.86 -2.95
C ASP A 17 7.86 8.29 -2.43
N PHE A 18 7.86 7.62 -1.27
CA PHE A 18 6.63 7.12 -0.66
C PHE A 18 5.75 8.24 -0.08
N ARG A 19 6.36 9.30 0.47
CA ARG A 19 5.62 10.46 0.99
C ARG A 19 4.80 11.17 -0.09
N LYS A 20 5.28 11.19 -1.34
CA LYS A 20 4.51 11.68 -2.50
C LYS A 20 3.20 10.93 -2.72
N LEU A 21 3.11 9.69 -2.24
CA LEU A 21 1.92 8.83 -2.30
C LEU A 21 1.10 8.85 -0.99
N GLY A 22 1.51 9.66 -0.01
CA GLY A 22 0.89 9.72 1.32
C GLY A 22 1.30 8.57 2.25
N LEU A 23 2.38 7.86 1.93
CA LEU A 23 2.93 6.78 2.76
C LEU A 23 4.20 7.26 3.44
N ASP A 24 4.20 7.39 4.77
CA ASP A 24 5.41 7.73 5.51
C ASP A 24 6.00 6.48 6.17
N PHE A 25 7.11 5.99 5.62
CA PHE A 25 7.87 4.89 6.19
C PHE A 25 9.06 5.35 7.04
N ASP A 26 9.16 6.65 7.34
CA ASP A 26 10.11 7.08 8.36
C ASP A 26 9.80 6.38 9.69
N GLY A 27 10.86 5.91 10.35
CA GLY A 27 10.73 5.07 11.54
C GLY A 27 10.38 3.59 11.29
N ALA A 28 9.97 3.17 10.08
CA ALA A 28 9.72 1.75 9.81
C ALA A 28 11.03 0.94 9.86
N ARG A 29 11.07 -0.12 10.67
CA ARG A 29 12.26 -0.99 10.86
C ARG A 29 11.95 -2.46 10.63
N THR A 30 10.68 -2.84 10.52
CA THR A 30 10.23 -4.22 10.33
C THR A 30 9.13 -4.30 9.25
N PRO A 31 8.90 -5.47 8.65
CA PRO A 31 7.77 -5.68 7.75
C PRO A 31 6.42 -5.34 8.39
N GLY A 32 6.26 -5.58 9.69
CA GLY A 32 5.06 -5.22 10.44
C GLY A 32 4.81 -3.71 10.49
N ASP A 33 5.87 -2.90 10.57
CA ASP A 33 5.73 -1.43 10.53
C ASP A 33 5.24 -0.97 9.15
N ILE A 34 5.71 -1.61 8.07
CA ILE A 34 5.23 -1.34 6.71
C ILE A 34 3.75 -1.72 6.59
N GLU A 35 3.37 -2.90 7.08
CA GLU A 35 1.98 -3.37 7.07
C GLU A 35 1.08 -2.40 7.82
N GLN A 36 1.49 -1.92 9.00
CA GLN A 36 0.73 -0.94 9.77
C GLN A 36 0.48 0.36 8.99
N VAL A 37 1.52 0.93 8.37
CA VAL A 37 1.40 2.16 7.57
C VAL A 37 0.49 1.95 6.36
N LEU A 38 0.63 0.82 5.67
CA LEU A 38 -0.22 0.47 4.53
C LEU A 38 -1.68 0.25 4.93
N SER A 39 -1.94 -0.38 6.08
CA SER A 39 -3.29 -0.55 6.61
C SER A 39 -3.93 0.80 6.91
N GLN A 40 -3.23 1.68 7.63
CA GLN A 40 -3.73 3.02 7.94
C GLN A 40 -4.03 3.85 6.67
N TRP A 41 -3.15 3.77 5.67
CA TRP A 41 -3.36 4.43 4.39
C TRP A 41 -4.57 3.87 3.63
N ALA A 42 -4.73 2.55 3.62
CA ALA A 42 -5.87 1.90 2.98
C ALA A 42 -7.20 2.23 3.69
N ASP A 43 -7.21 2.27 5.02
CA ASP A 43 -8.38 2.67 5.81
C ASP A 43 -8.77 4.12 5.53
N THR A 44 -7.77 5.02 5.50
CA THR A 44 -7.98 6.43 5.14
C THR A 44 -8.57 6.56 3.72
N LEU A 45 -8.05 5.80 2.75
CA LEU A 45 -8.60 5.80 1.40
C LEU A 45 -10.00 5.20 1.33
N ASN A 46 -10.30 4.18 2.12
CA ASN A 46 -11.63 3.57 2.17
C ASN A 46 -12.68 4.58 2.67
N ASP A 47 -12.32 5.39 3.66
CA ASP A 47 -13.23 6.36 4.26
C ASP A 47 -13.38 7.61 3.37
N GLU A 48 -12.27 8.14 2.86
CA GLU A 48 -12.27 9.43 2.13
C GLU A 48 -12.52 9.27 0.62
N ARG A 49 -12.00 8.19 0.00
CA ARG A 49 -12.03 7.98 -1.46
C ARG A 49 -12.17 6.50 -1.84
N PRO A 50 -13.26 5.83 -1.44
CA PRO A 50 -13.43 4.39 -1.65
C PRO A 50 -13.31 3.98 -3.14
N ASN A 51 -13.79 4.82 -4.06
CA ASN A 51 -13.69 4.59 -5.51
C ASN A 51 -12.23 4.55 -6.01
N LEU A 52 -11.32 5.29 -5.37
CA LEU A 52 -9.90 5.26 -5.71
C LEU A 52 -9.25 3.99 -5.18
N LEU A 53 -9.58 3.57 -3.96
CA LEU A 53 -9.11 2.31 -3.39
C LEU A 53 -9.53 1.11 -4.25
N GLU A 54 -10.77 1.11 -4.74
CA GLU A 54 -11.25 0.08 -5.68
C GLU A 54 -10.44 0.05 -6.97
N LYS A 55 -10.14 1.21 -7.58
CA LYS A 55 -9.28 1.27 -8.78
C LYS A 55 -7.89 0.71 -8.52
N ILE A 56 -7.29 1.05 -7.38
CA ILE A 56 -5.98 0.53 -6.97
C ILE A 56 -6.04 -1.00 -6.82
N ALA A 57 -7.08 -1.52 -6.16
CA ALA A 57 -7.28 -2.97 -6.01
C ALA A 57 -7.46 -3.68 -7.36
N VAL A 58 -8.18 -3.05 -8.30
CA VAL A 58 -8.35 -3.55 -9.68
C VAL A 58 -7.02 -3.66 -10.40
N GLU A 59 -6.22 -2.60 -10.41
CA GLU A 59 -4.92 -2.60 -11.08
C GLU A 59 -3.93 -3.56 -10.39
N LEU A 60 -3.96 -3.67 -9.06
CA LEU A 60 -3.14 -4.62 -8.31
C LEU A 60 -3.49 -6.08 -8.66
N ALA A 61 -4.78 -6.39 -8.79
CA ALA A 61 -5.23 -7.72 -9.16
C ALA A 61 -4.78 -8.09 -10.58
N LYS A 62 -4.91 -7.16 -11.53
CA LYS A 62 -4.40 -7.32 -12.90
C LYS A 62 -2.90 -7.58 -12.91
N ALA A 63 -2.12 -6.76 -12.20
CA ALA A 63 -0.66 -6.90 -12.12
C ALA A 63 -0.22 -8.24 -11.50
N LYS A 64 -0.99 -8.76 -10.54
CA LYS A 64 -0.71 -10.04 -9.89
C LYS A 64 -1.34 -11.26 -10.60
N GLY A 65 -2.15 -11.05 -11.64
CA GLY A 65 -2.89 -12.13 -12.31
C GLY A 65 -3.90 -12.84 -11.41
N ILE A 66 -4.39 -12.17 -10.36
CA ILE A 66 -5.36 -12.74 -9.41
C ILE A 66 -6.78 -12.29 -9.75
N PRO A 67 -7.79 -13.16 -9.52
CA PRO A 67 -9.17 -12.79 -9.76
C PRO A 67 -9.59 -11.67 -8.79
N LEU A 68 -10.39 -10.73 -9.31
CA LEU A 68 -10.99 -9.69 -8.48
C LEU A 68 -12.02 -10.30 -7.53
N PRO A 69 -12.11 -9.81 -6.29
CA PRO A 69 -13.23 -10.11 -5.41
C PRO A 69 -14.56 -9.80 -6.11
N ALA A 70 -15.57 -10.66 -5.93
CA ALA A 70 -16.86 -10.56 -6.62
C ALA A 70 -17.55 -9.19 -6.47
N ARG A 71 -17.26 -8.48 -5.37
CA ARG A 71 -17.77 -7.12 -5.10
C ARG A 71 -17.24 -6.09 -6.11
N LEU A 72 -16.00 -6.24 -6.58
CA LEU A 72 -15.34 -5.35 -7.55
C LEU A 72 -15.62 -5.77 -9.01
N THR A 73 -16.19 -6.96 -9.22
CA THR A 73 -16.60 -7.45 -10.55
C THR A 73 -17.98 -6.93 -10.96
N ARG A 74 -18.70 -6.24 -10.06
CA ARG A 74 -20.10 -5.82 -10.26
C ARG A 74 -20.30 -4.41 -10.81
N VAL A 75 -19.23 -3.65 -11.09
CA VAL A 75 -19.36 -2.31 -11.66
C VAL A 75 -19.56 -2.42 -13.17
N ARG A 76 -20.80 -2.17 -13.62
CA ARG A 76 -21.16 -1.87 -15.02
C ARG A 76 -21.41 -0.37 -15.15
#